data_AF-A0A7S1WBK1-F1
#
_entry.id   AF-A0A7S1WBK1-F1
#
_cell.length_a   1.000
_cell.length_b   1.000
_cell.length_c   1.000
_cell.angle_alpha   90.00
_cell.angle_beta   90.00
_cell.angle_gamma   90.00
#
_symmetry.space_group_name_H-M   'P 1'
#
loop_
_entity.id
_entity.type
_entity.pdbx_description
1 polymer ?
#
loop_
_entity_poly.entity_id
_entity_poly.type
_entity_poly.pdbx_seq_one_letter_code
_entity_poly.pdbx_strand_id
1 'polypeptide(L)'
;IANVIWACATLQLPREQLKRILPAITEAAVDKADGMLAQHVSNIIWASARLHGRAPELWDIMPAMQEVAAERSDSMLSQHLANIIWSSGIMQKEAPALLDVVPVLLQAAKSDGRLQGFTSQELANICWGLALCGLADQEFMVQVAAIVVRTSVGWPNRAVCLDLPQILCAFARLGMRHRKMMSVIASRIDPLLKQVYPWDLCALAWSFDELDSKGGFSAFRQQAWDEVKRR
;
A
#
# COMPACT_ATOMS: atom_id res chain seq x y z
N ILE A 1 -2.21 18.88 14.50
CA ILE A 1 -3.19 17.84 14.09
C ILE A 1 -2.47 16.70 13.40
N ALA A 2 -2.04 16.86 12.13
CA ALA A 2 -1.37 15.80 11.36
C ALA A 2 -0.17 15.16 12.08
N ASN A 3 0.79 15.95 12.59
CA ASN A 3 1.95 15.39 13.29
C ASN A 3 1.60 14.70 14.61
N VAL A 4 0.54 15.15 15.30
CA VAL A 4 0.09 14.53 16.55
C VAL A 4 -0.51 13.17 16.25
N ILE A 5 -1.43 13.07 15.28
CA ILE A 5 -2.05 11.79 14.96
C ILE A 5 -1.06 10.82 14.31
N TRP A 6 -0.14 11.34 13.49
CA TRP A 6 0.99 10.57 12.96
C TRP A 6 1.87 10.01 14.08
N ALA A 7 2.23 10.82 15.08
CA ALA A 7 3.01 10.34 16.23
C ALA A 7 2.24 9.28 17.02
N CYS A 8 0.93 9.47 17.23
CA CYS A 8 0.08 8.50 17.91
C CYS A 8 0.03 7.14 17.16
N ALA A 9 -0.06 7.19 15.83
CA ALA A 9 -0.02 6.01 14.97
C ALA A 9 1.34 5.30 15.00
N THR A 10 2.43 6.06 14.91
CA THR A 10 3.81 5.55 14.95
C THR A 10 4.14 4.90 16.29
N LEU A 11 3.72 5.51 17.40
CA LEU A 11 3.87 4.96 18.75
C LEU A 11 2.85 3.86 19.08
N GLN A 12 1.89 3.61 18.19
CA GLN A 12 0.83 2.62 18.37
C GLN A 12 0.07 2.80 19.70
N LEU A 13 -0.28 4.04 20.04
CA LEU A 13 -0.93 4.32 21.32
C LEU A 13 -2.20 3.47 21.53
N PRO A 14 -2.47 3.05 22.78
CA PRO A 14 -3.66 2.28 23.09
C PRO A 14 -4.91 3.16 23.00
N ARG A 15 -6.05 2.53 22.70
CA ARG A 15 -7.36 3.19 22.54
C ARG A 15 -7.71 4.13 23.70
N GLU A 16 -7.39 3.76 24.93
CA GLU A 16 -7.71 4.57 26.12
C GLU A 16 -6.98 5.92 26.15
N GLN A 17 -5.77 5.99 25.58
CA GLN A 17 -5.06 7.27 25.43
C GLN A 17 -5.61 8.07 24.25
N LEU A 18 -5.91 7.41 23.14
CA LEU A 18 -6.46 8.04 21.93
C LEU A 18 -7.82 8.70 22.21
N LYS A 19 -8.73 8.02 22.89
CA LYS A 19 -10.08 8.54 23.24
C LYS A 19 -10.06 9.93 23.89
N ARG A 20 -9.01 10.25 24.65
CA ARG A 20 -8.90 11.53 25.36
C ARG A 20 -8.54 12.69 24.45
N ILE A 21 -7.85 12.42 23.34
CA ILE A 21 -7.32 13.45 22.43
C ILE A 21 -8.08 13.52 21.10
N LEU A 22 -8.71 12.41 20.68
CA LEU A 22 -9.37 12.31 19.38
C LEU A 22 -10.48 13.34 19.17
N PRO A 23 -11.39 13.63 20.12
CA PRO A 23 -12.47 14.61 19.87
C PRO A 23 -11.95 15.99 19.46
N ALA A 24 -10.94 16.51 20.16
CA ALA A 24 -10.32 17.78 19.83
C ALA A 24 -9.50 17.72 18.53
N ILE A 25 -8.91 16.58 18.21
CA ILE A 25 -8.17 16.37 16.96
C ILE A 25 -9.14 16.34 15.76
N THR A 26 -10.26 15.65 15.86
CA THR A 26 -11.23 15.50 14.77
C THR A 26 -11.95 16.81 14.48
N GLU A 27 -12.41 17.53 15.51
CA GLU A 27 -13.01 18.87 15.37
C GLU A 27 -12.04 19.82 14.66
N ALA A 28 -10.83 19.95 15.20
CA ALA A 28 -9.83 20.83 14.61
C ALA A 28 -9.37 20.39 13.20
N ALA A 29 -9.46 19.10 12.87
CA ALA A 29 -9.11 18.60 11.54
C ALA A 29 -10.14 19.04 10.49
N VAL A 30 -11.42 19.01 10.83
CA VAL A 30 -12.50 19.49 9.94
C VAL A 30 -12.41 21.00 9.78
N ASP A 31 -12.30 21.74 10.89
CA ASP A 31 -12.26 23.22 10.86
C ASP A 31 -11.08 23.78 10.05
N LYS A 32 -10.00 23.02 9.93
CA LYS A 32 -8.76 23.46 9.27
C LYS A 32 -8.48 22.72 7.96
N ALA A 33 -9.43 21.92 7.47
CA ALA A 33 -9.24 21.05 6.31
C ALA A 33 -8.73 21.83 5.08
N ASP A 34 -9.39 22.92 4.71
CA ASP A 34 -9.08 23.74 3.52
C ASP A 34 -7.65 24.31 3.53
N GLY A 35 -7.14 24.60 4.73
CA GLY A 35 -5.80 25.15 4.94
C GLY A 35 -4.70 24.08 5.03
N MET A 36 -5.03 22.80 4.93
CA MET A 36 -4.04 21.73 5.06
C MET A 36 -3.20 21.58 3.79
N LEU A 37 -1.88 21.43 3.99
CA LEU A 37 -0.98 20.97 2.95
C LEU A 37 -1.28 19.51 2.60
N ALA A 38 -0.96 19.10 1.38
CA ALA A 38 -1.13 17.73 0.90
C ALA A 38 -0.47 16.68 1.80
N GLN A 39 0.70 17.01 2.38
CA GLN A 39 1.39 16.16 3.36
C GLN A 39 0.58 15.95 4.64
N HIS A 40 -0.09 17.00 5.14
CA HIS A 40 -0.89 16.90 6.37
C HIS A 40 -2.06 15.94 6.18
N VAL A 41 -2.76 16.06 5.05
CA VAL A 41 -3.88 15.18 4.67
C VAL A 41 -3.42 13.73 4.53
N SER A 42 -2.33 13.51 3.79
CA SER A 42 -1.72 12.17 3.66
C SER A 42 -1.37 11.58 5.03
N ASN A 43 -0.78 12.35 5.93
CA ASN A 43 -0.40 11.89 7.26
C ASN A 43 -1.62 11.55 8.14
N ILE A 44 -2.70 12.33 8.06
CA ILE A 44 -3.95 12.06 8.78
C ILE A 44 -4.59 10.77 8.28
N ILE A 45 -4.75 10.63 6.96
CA ILE A 45 -5.37 9.44 6.35
C ILE A 45 -4.53 8.18 6.66
N TRP A 46 -3.21 8.28 6.51
CA TRP A 46 -2.30 7.17 6.84
C TRP A 46 -2.35 6.78 8.32
N ALA A 47 -2.32 7.77 9.22
CA ALA A 47 -2.40 7.51 10.65
C ALA A 47 -3.74 6.85 11.03
N SER A 48 -4.83 7.26 10.38
CA SER A 48 -6.16 6.68 10.57
C SER A 48 -6.19 5.20 10.18
N ALA A 49 -5.61 4.85 9.02
CA ALA A 49 -5.47 3.45 8.61
C ALA A 49 -4.55 2.65 9.55
N ARG A 50 -3.48 3.26 10.07
CA ARG A 50 -2.57 2.59 11.00
C ARG A 50 -3.20 2.37 12.39
N LEU A 51 -4.13 3.24 12.78
CA LEU A 51 -4.93 3.16 14.00
C LEU A 51 -6.28 2.46 13.78
N HIS A 52 -6.46 1.76 12.64
CA HIS A 52 -7.67 1.03 12.31
C HIS A 52 -8.16 0.17 13.48
N GLY A 53 -9.45 0.29 13.81
CA GLY A 53 -10.12 -0.36 14.95
C GLY A 53 -9.85 0.27 16.33
N ARG A 54 -8.78 1.05 16.47
CA ARG A 54 -8.41 1.72 17.73
C ARG A 54 -8.91 3.17 17.83
N ALA A 55 -9.08 3.84 16.69
CA ALA A 55 -9.52 5.22 16.59
C ALA A 55 -10.64 5.40 15.54
N PRO A 56 -11.81 4.75 15.72
CA PRO A 56 -12.92 4.86 14.78
C PRO A 56 -13.42 6.29 14.56
N GLU A 57 -13.21 7.18 15.53
CA GLU A 57 -13.57 8.60 15.45
C GLU A 57 -12.85 9.32 14.29
N LEU A 58 -11.71 8.80 13.83
CA LEU A 58 -11.01 9.36 12.68
C LEU A 58 -11.73 9.07 11.36
N TRP A 59 -12.65 8.10 11.30
CA TRP A 59 -13.39 7.80 10.07
C TRP A 59 -14.35 8.93 9.71
N ASP A 60 -14.90 9.62 10.71
CA ASP A 60 -15.87 10.70 10.52
C ASP A 60 -15.28 11.90 9.78
N ILE A 61 -13.96 12.09 9.84
CA ILE A 61 -13.26 13.18 9.15
C ILE A 61 -12.76 12.80 7.74
N MET A 62 -12.90 11.54 7.34
CA MET A 62 -12.39 11.06 6.05
C MET A 62 -13.03 11.73 4.83
N PRO A 63 -14.34 12.09 4.81
CA PRO A 63 -14.90 12.86 3.69
C PRO A 63 -14.18 14.20 3.46
N ALA A 64 -13.95 14.99 4.51
CA ALA A 64 -13.22 16.24 4.39
C ALA A 64 -11.76 16.03 3.95
N MET A 65 -11.09 15.01 4.50
CA MET A 65 -9.72 14.68 4.08
C MET A 65 -9.65 14.20 2.63
N GLN A 66 -10.69 13.50 2.17
CA GLN A 66 -10.82 13.01 0.81
C GLN A 66 -10.95 14.16 -0.19
N GLU A 67 -11.79 15.15 0.09
CA GLU A 67 -11.97 16.33 -0.76
C GLU A 67 -10.65 17.09 -0.92
N VAL A 68 -9.97 17.41 0.18
CA VAL A 68 -8.67 18.10 0.12
C VAL A 68 -7.61 17.25 -0.59
N ALA A 69 -7.64 15.92 -0.42
CA ALA A 69 -6.73 15.03 -1.14
C ALA A 69 -6.96 15.07 -2.66
N ALA A 70 -8.21 15.12 -3.11
CA ALA A 70 -8.56 15.23 -4.52
C ALA A 70 -8.12 16.59 -5.09
N GLU A 71 -8.42 17.69 -4.40
CA GLU A 71 -8.07 19.03 -4.86
C GLU A 71 -6.56 19.29 -4.94
N ARG A 72 -5.76 18.59 -4.12
CA ARG A 72 -4.31 18.78 -4.02
C ARG A 72 -3.51 17.67 -4.69
N SER A 73 -4.16 16.73 -5.38
CA SER A 73 -3.53 15.52 -5.94
C SER A 73 -2.29 15.81 -6.79
N ASP A 74 -2.32 16.87 -7.61
CA ASP A 74 -1.24 17.20 -8.53
C ASP A 74 0.04 17.64 -7.80
N SER A 75 -0.12 18.26 -6.62
CA SER A 75 0.97 18.72 -5.75
C SER A 75 1.54 17.64 -4.83
N MET A 76 0.90 16.47 -4.76
CA MET A 76 1.33 15.40 -3.87
C MET A 76 2.65 14.79 -4.33
N LEU A 77 3.52 14.41 -3.40
CA LEU A 77 4.67 13.55 -3.69
C LEU A 77 4.21 12.09 -3.85
N SER A 78 5.06 11.24 -4.46
CA SER A 78 4.79 9.81 -4.63
C SER A 78 4.39 9.13 -3.32
N GLN A 79 5.09 9.44 -2.23
CA GLN A 79 4.80 8.94 -0.90
C GLN A 79 3.37 9.28 -0.44
N HIS A 80 2.89 10.50 -0.71
CA HIS A 80 1.56 10.93 -0.28
C HIS A 80 0.48 10.15 -1.03
N LEU A 81 0.63 10.03 -2.35
CA LEU A 81 -0.28 9.25 -3.20
C LEU A 81 -0.33 7.79 -2.74
N ALA A 82 0.84 7.18 -2.55
CA ALA A 82 0.95 5.79 -2.12
C ALA A 82 0.32 5.54 -0.74
N ASN A 83 0.57 6.44 0.21
CA ASN A 83 0.00 6.34 1.55
C ASN A 83 -1.53 6.44 1.54
N ILE A 84 -2.10 7.37 0.79
CA ILE A 84 -3.56 7.54 0.74
C ILE A 84 -4.21 6.36 0.03
N ILE A 85 -3.68 5.89 -1.11
CA ILE A 85 -4.22 4.74 -1.83
C ILE A 85 -4.17 3.47 -0.96
N TRP A 86 -3.04 3.20 -0.30
CA TRP A 86 -2.92 2.08 0.65
C TRP A 86 -3.95 2.19 1.78
N SER A 87 -4.07 3.37 2.39
CA SER A 87 -4.98 3.63 3.51
C SER A 87 -6.45 3.47 3.12
N SER A 88 -6.80 3.86 1.90
CA SER A 88 -8.14 3.69 1.33
C SER A 88 -8.51 2.22 1.23
N GLY A 89 -7.56 1.36 0.83
CA GLY A 89 -7.74 -0.09 0.84
C GLY A 89 -7.90 -0.65 2.26
N ILE A 90 -7.07 -0.21 3.21
CA ILE A 90 -7.15 -0.66 4.61
C ILE A 90 -8.48 -0.29 5.28
N MET A 91 -9.04 0.88 4.95
CA MET A 91 -10.27 1.40 5.54
C MET A 91 -11.47 1.33 4.60
N GLN A 92 -11.44 0.48 3.57
CA GLN A 92 -12.46 0.46 2.52
C GLN A 92 -13.89 0.23 3.03
N LYS A 93 -14.05 -0.40 4.21
CA LYS A 93 -15.36 -0.66 4.82
C LYS A 93 -15.77 0.44 5.79
N GLU A 94 -14.82 0.95 6.55
CA GLU A 94 -15.03 1.88 7.65
C GLU A 94 -15.09 3.34 7.16
N ALA A 95 -14.35 3.66 6.09
CA ALA A 95 -14.29 4.98 5.47
C ALA A 95 -14.44 4.88 3.93
N PRO A 96 -15.60 4.40 3.43
CA PRO A 96 -15.80 4.15 2.00
C PRO A 96 -15.67 5.41 1.13
N ALA A 97 -15.85 6.61 1.69
CA ALA A 97 -15.63 7.87 0.98
C ALA A 97 -14.22 7.97 0.37
N LEU A 98 -13.19 7.39 1.02
CA LEU A 98 -11.83 7.40 0.48
C LEU A 98 -11.69 6.63 -0.84
N LEU A 99 -12.62 5.74 -1.17
CA LEU A 99 -12.59 5.01 -2.43
C LEU A 99 -12.76 5.95 -3.63
N ASP A 100 -13.50 7.04 -3.46
CA ASP A 100 -13.80 8.00 -4.54
C ASP A 100 -12.57 8.80 -4.99
N VAL A 101 -11.58 8.98 -4.11
CA VAL A 101 -10.33 9.68 -4.46
C VAL A 101 -9.27 8.77 -5.07
N VAL A 102 -9.38 7.45 -4.93
CA VAL A 102 -8.37 6.51 -5.45
C VAL A 102 -8.14 6.67 -6.96
N PRO A 103 -9.17 6.78 -7.82
CA PRO A 103 -8.96 7.02 -9.25
C PRO A 103 -8.21 8.33 -9.53
N VAL A 104 -8.54 9.41 -8.81
CA VAL A 104 -7.89 10.72 -8.97
C VAL A 104 -6.41 10.64 -8.62
N LEU A 105 -6.08 10.02 -7.48
CA LEU A 105 -4.69 9.85 -7.04
C LEU A 105 -3.91 8.91 -7.96
N LEU A 106 -4.57 7.89 -8.51
CA LEU A 106 -3.95 6.98 -9.46
C LEU A 106 -3.63 7.71 -10.77
N GLN A 107 -4.50 8.59 -11.26
CA GLN A 107 -4.18 9.43 -12.41
C GLN A 107 -3.01 10.39 -12.11
N ALA A 108 -2.99 11.00 -10.92
CA ALA A 108 -1.86 11.83 -10.49
C ALA A 108 -0.54 11.02 -10.36
N ALA A 109 -0.61 9.73 -10.01
CA ALA A 109 0.56 8.84 -9.99
C ALA A 109 1.05 8.47 -11.40
N LYS A 110 0.12 8.41 -12.37
CA LYS A 110 0.39 8.09 -13.79
C LYS A 110 0.91 9.26 -14.61
N SER A 111 0.77 10.51 -14.13
CA SER A 111 1.15 11.68 -14.93
C SER A 111 2.65 11.72 -15.25
N ASP A 112 2.98 12.14 -16.47
CA ASP A 112 4.31 12.45 -17.03
C ASP A 112 5.50 11.70 -16.42
N GLY A 113 5.48 10.37 -16.53
CA GLY A 113 6.64 9.53 -16.17
C GLY A 113 6.96 9.47 -14.67
N ARG A 114 6.12 10.05 -13.80
CA ARG A 114 6.32 10.10 -12.35
C ARG A 114 6.58 8.73 -11.74
N LEU A 115 5.88 7.70 -12.23
CA LEU A 115 6.06 6.30 -11.85
C LEU A 115 7.53 5.82 -11.83
N GLN A 116 8.41 6.40 -12.65
CA GLN A 116 9.84 6.04 -12.67
C GLN A 116 10.59 6.48 -11.41
N GLY A 117 10.10 7.50 -10.72
CA GLY A 117 10.68 8.03 -9.49
C GLY A 117 10.14 7.38 -8.22
N PHE A 118 9.16 6.47 -8.33
CA PHE A 118 8.58 5.82 -7.17
C PHE A 118 9.55 4.81 -6.57
N THR A 119 9.62 4.77 -5.25
CA THR A 119 10.34 3.71 -4.53
C THR A 119 9.59 2.38 -4.61
N SER A 120 10.29 1.28 -4.34
CA SER A 120 9.68 -0.06 -4.27
C SER A 120 8.52 -0.13 -3.28
N GLN A 121 8.67 0.52 -2.12
CA GLN A 121 7.64 0.59 -1.08
C GLN A 121 6.41 1.37 -1.55
N GLU A 122 6.60 2.48 -2.25
CA GLU A 122 5.47 3.27 -2.78
C GLU A 122 4.70 2.49 -3.85
N LEU A 123 5.39 1.77 -4.73
CA LEU A 123 4.76 0.88 -5.71
C LEU A 123 3.99 -0.25 -5.02
N ALA A 124 4.56 -0.88 -3.99
CA ALA A 124 3.92 -1.93 -3.21
C ALA A 124 2.65 -1.42 -2.51
N ASN A 125 2.72 -0.23 -1.90
CA ASN A 125 1.60 0.40 -1.24
C ASN A 125 0.44 0.70 -2.20
N ILE A 126 0.72 1.26 -3.39
CA ILE A 126 -0.31 1.50 -4.39
C ILE A 126 -0.92 0.19 -4.87
N CYS A 127 -0.10 -0.78 -5.29
CA CYS A 127 -0.60 -2.08 -5.77
C CYS A 127 -1.50 -2.75 -4.74
N TRP A 128 -1.06 -2.79 -3.48
CA TRP A 128 -1.83 -3.41 -2.41
C TRP A 128 -3.12 -2.64 -2.10
N GLY A 129 -3.07 -1.31 -2.05
CA GLY A 129 -4.26 -0.47 -1.88
C GLY A 129 -5.30 -0.73 -2.96
N LEU A 130 -4.88 -0.73 -4.23
CA LEU A 130 -5.75 -1.06 -5.38
C LEU A 130 -6.35 -2.47 -5.27
N ALA A 131 -5.54 -3.47 -4.89
CA ALA A 131 -5.99 -4.84 -4.73
C ALA A 131 -6.99 -5.03 -3.58
N LEU A 132 -6.87 -4.26 -2.50
CA LEU A 132 -7.86 -4.23 -1.42
C LEU A 132 -9.17 -3.60 -1.91
N CYS A 133 -9.08 -2.43 -2.57
CA CYS A 133 -10.23 -1.74 -3.16
C CYS A 133 -10.91 -2.51 -4.31
N GLY A 134 -10.32 -3.59 -4.81
CA GLY A 134 -10.83 -4.32 -5.98
C GLY A 134 -10.69 -3.55 -7.29
N LEU A 135 -9.77 -2.58 -7.35
CA LEU A 135 -9.55 -1.72 -8.50
C LEU A 135 -8.43 -2.27 -9.39
N ALA A 136 -8.85 -2.90 -10.49
CA ALA A 136 -7.99 -3.56 -11.45
C ALA A 136 -7.52 -2.62 -12.58
N ASP A 137 -6.74 -1.56 -12.27
CA ASP A 137 -6.15 -0.70 -13.31
C ASP A 137 -5.02 -1.44 -14.05
N GLN A 138 -5.38 -2.07 -15.17
CA GLN A 138 -4.49 -2.94 -15.92
C GLN A 138 -3.26 -2.19 -16.47
N GLU A 139 -3.43 -0.94 -16.89
CA GLU A 139 -2.34 -0.12 -17.42
C GLU A 139 -1.28 0.13 -16.35
N PHE A 140 -1.70 0.64 -15.19
CA PHE A 140 -0.83 0.88 -14.05
C PHE A 140 -0.10 -0.40 -13.63
N MET A 141 -0.82 -1.51 -13.46
CA MET A 141 -0.23 -2.77 -13.02
C MET A 141 0.81 -3.28 -14.03
N VAL A 142 0.57 -3.18 -15.34
CA VAL A 142 1.58 -3.53 -16.36
C VAL A 142 2.82 -2.63 -16.26
N GLN A 143 2.65 -1.33 -16.02
CA GLN A 143 3.78 -0.42 -15.83
C GLN A 143 4.60 -0.77 -14.58
N VAL A 144 3.95 -1.09 -13.45
CA VAL A 144 4.65 -1.56 -12.25
C VAL A 144 5.43 -2.84 -12.52
N ALA A 145 4.82 -3.80 -13.23
CA ALA A 145 5.51 -5.04 -13.57
C ALA A 145 6.76 -4.80 -14.44
N ALA A 146 6.69 -3.85 -15.38
CA ALA A 146 7.85 -3.45 -16.19
C ALA A 146 8.94 -2.78 -15.35
N ILE A 147 8.57 -1.92 -14.39
CA ILE A 147 9.51 -1.31 -13.44
C ILE A 147 10.21 -2.39 -12.61
N VAL A 148 9.46 -3.30 -11.98
CA VAL A 148 10.01 -4.41 -11.19
C VAL A 148 11.00 -5.25 -12.02
N VAL A 149 10.62 -5.62 -13.24
CA VAL A 149 11.49 -6.42 -14.12
C VAL A 149 12.81 -5.69 -14.43
N ARG A 150 12.76 -4.37 -14.63
CA ARG A 150 13.93 -3.58 -15.05
C ARG A 150 14.82 -3.16 -13.87
N THR A 151 14.24 -2.75 -12.76
CA THR A 151 14.97 -2.01 -11.71
C THR A 151 15.19 -2.83 -10.45
N SER A 152 14.44 -3.92 -10.23
CA SER A 152 14.51 -4.65 -8.96
C SER A 152 15.93 -5.09 -8.63
N VAL A 153 16.75 -5.47 -9.61
CA VAL A 153 18.14 -5.91 -9.40
C VAL A 153 18.98 -4.96 -8.53
N GLY A 154 18.72 -3.65 -8.60
CA GLY A 154 19.39 -2.64 -7.79
C GLY A 154 18.71 -2.32 -6.45
N TRP A 155 17.58 -2.95 -6.14
CA TRP A 155 16.87 -2.74 -4.88
C TRP A 155 17.59 -3.43 -3.72
N PRO A 156 17.62 -2.81 -2.52
CA PRO A 156 18.21 -3.42 -1.34
C PRO A 156 17.46 -4.70 -0.96
N ASN A 157 18.16 -5.65 -0.34
CA ASN A 157 17.56 -6.94 0.09
C ASN A 157 16.30 -6.75 0.95
N ARG A 158 16.28 -5.72 1.80
CA ARG A 158 15.09 -5.39 2.60
C ARG A 158 13.86 -5.11 1.73
N ALA A 159 14.01 -4.33 0.66
CA ALA A 159 12.92 -4.06 -0.28
C ALA A 159 12.51 -5.32 -1.05
N VAL A 160 13.47 -6.16 -1.43
CA VAL A 160 13.18 -7.46 -2.07
C VAL A 160 12.36 -8.37 -1.17
N CYS A 161 12.66 -8.40 0.13
CA CYS A 161 11.97 -9.24 1.11
C CYS A 161 10.61 -8.71 1.57
N LEU A 162 10.32 -7.42 1.37
CA LEU A 162 9.07 -6.78 1.82
C LEU A 162 8.17 -6.41 0.64
N ASP A 163 8.71 -5.64 -0.31
CA ASP A 163 7.91 -4.98 -1.33
C ASP A 163 7.53 -5.93 -2.49
N LEU A 164 8.44 -6.83 -2.92
CA LEU A 164 8.13 -7.77 -4.01
C LEU A 164 7.04 -8.79 -3.66
N PRO A 165 7.02 -9.42 -2.46
CA PRO A 165 5.89 -10.24 -2.04
C PRO A 165 4.57 -9.49 -2.02
N GLN A 166 4.55 -8.26 -1.50
CA GLN A 166 3.34 -7.45 -1.43
C GLN A 166 2.84 -7.05 -2.83
N ILE A 167 3.74 -6.64 -3.73
CA ILE A 167 3.40 -6.37 -5.14
C ILE A 167 2.81 -7.63 -5.77
N LEU A 168 3.47 -8.79 -5.66
CA LEU A 168 2.98 -10.02 -6.29
C LEU A 168 1.61 -10.46 -5.71
N CYS A 169 1.40 -10.28 -4.41
CA CYS A 169 0.14 -10.56 -3.74
C CYS A 169 -1.00 -9.67 -4.25
N ALA A 170 -0.72 -8.40 -4.52
CA ALA A 170 -1.69 -7.52 -5.17
C ALA A 170 -2.08 -8.03 -6.56
N PHE A 171 -1.11 -8.46 -7.38
CA PHE A 171 -1.37 -9.04 -8.70
C PHE A 171 -2.21 -10.32 -8.60
N ALA A 172 -1.86 -11.23 -7.68
CA ALA A 172 -2.60 -12.47 -7.44
C ALA A 172 -4.05 -12.19 -7.05
N ARG A 173 -4.26 -11.29 -6.09
CA ARG A 173 -5.60 -10.90 -5.61
C ARG A 173 -6.45 -10.24 -6.70
N LEU A 174 -5.85 -9.54 -7.64
CA LEU A 174 -6.53 -8.96 -8.81
C LEU A 174 -6.64 -9.92 -10.00
N GLY A 175 -6.17 -11.17 -9.87
CA GLY A 175 -6.17 -12.15 -10.97
C GLY A 175 -5.25 -11.77 -12.14
N MET A 176 -4.27 -10.89 -11.92
CA MET A 176 -3.39 -10.36 -12.96
C MET A 176 -2.08 -11.14 -13.02
N ARG A 177 -1.94 -11.99 -14.03
CA ARG A 177 -0.71 -12.76 -14.22
C ARG A 177 0.30 -12.02 -15.08
N HIS A 178 1.52 -11.83 -14.55
CA HIS A 178 2.66 -11.30 -15.30
C HIS A 178 3.91 -12.18 -15.17
N ARG A 179 4.07 -13.15 -16.10
CA ARG A 179 5.08 -14.23 -16.02
C ARG A 179 6.53 -13.73 -15.89
N LYS A 180 6.91 -12.68 -16.63
CA LYS A 180 8.29 -12.16 -16.59
C LYS A 180 8.63 -11.55 -15.23
N MET A 181 7.66 -10.87 -14.61
CA MET A 181 7.81 -10.32 -13.26
C MET A 181 7.90 -11.45 -12.24
N MET A 182 7.04 -12.46 -12.33
CA MET A 182 7.12 -13.65 -11.46
C MET A 182 8.51 -14.31 -11.51
N SER A 183 9.08 -14.46 -12.71
CA SER A 183 10.43 -15.02 -12.88
C SER A 183 11.52 -14.18 -12.21
N VAL A 184 11.43 -12.84 -12.33
CA VAL A 184 12.37 -11.93 -11.67
C VAL A 184 12.20 -12.00 -10.15
N ILE A 185 10.96 -12.01 -9.65
CA ILE A 185 10.67 -12.11 -8.21
C ILE A 185 11.23 -13.42 -7.64
N ALA A 186 10.94 -14.56 -8.28
CA ALA A 186 11.46 -15.87 -7.85
C ALA A 186 12.99 -15.86 -7.78
N SER A 187 13.66 -15.43 -8.84
CA SER A 187 15.13 -15.38 -8.90
C SER A 187 15.74 -14.45 -7.84
N ARG A 188 15.06 -13.35 -7.49
CA ARG A 188 15.56 -12.37 -6.53
C ARG A 188 15.32 -12.77 -5.08
N ILE A 189 14.22 -13.46 -4.82
CA ILE A 189 13.85 -13.91 -3.48
C ILE A 189 14.51 -15.24 -3.12
N ASP A 190 14.75 -16.14 -4.08
CA ASP A 190 15.38 -17.46 -3.84
C ASP A 190 16.60 -17.42 -2.89
N PRO A 191 17.64 -16.58 -3.11
CA PRO A 191 18.79 -16.51 -2.19
C PRO A 191 18.47 -15.86 -0.84
N LEU A 192 17.34 -15.16 -0.73
CA LEU A 192 16.91 -14.42 0.46
C LEU A 192 15.70 -15.06 1.15
N LEU A 193 15.24 -16.23 0.71
CA LEU A 193 13.95 -16.81 1.13
C LEU A 193 13.85 -16.94 2.66
N LYS A 194 14.96 -17.31 3.32
CA LYS A 194 15.06 -17.43 4.78
C LYS A 194 15.00 -16.10 5.54
N GLN A 195 15.18 -14.97 4.85
CA GLN A 195 15.16 -13.62 5.39
C GLN A 195 13.82 -12.90 5.15
N VAL A 196 12.96 -13.43 4.28
CA VAL A 196 11.61 -12.88 4.03
C VAL A 196 10.81 -12.94 5.33
N TYR A 197 10.03 -11.91 5.66
CA TYR A 197 9.25 -11.88 6.89
C TYR A 197 8.05 -12.84 6.84
N PRO A 198 7.47 -13.26 7.98
CA PRO A 198 6.42 -14.30 7.98
C PRO A 198 5.20 -13.98 7.11
N TRP A 199 4.65 -12.76 7.22
CA TRP A 199 3.50 -12.37 6.40
C TRP A 199 3.85 -12.32 4.91
N ASP A 200 4.98 -11.72 4.56
CA ASP A 200 5.47 -11.60 3.19
C ASP A 200 5.75 -12.97 2.56
N LEU A 201 6.26 -13.93 3.34
CA LEU A 201 6.50 -15.28 2.88
C LEU A 201 5.18 -16.01 2.56
N CYS A 202 4.18 -15.90 3.43
CA CYS A 202 2.85 -16.45 3.17
C CYS A 202 2.20 -15.79 1.94
N ALA A 203 2.28 -14.46 1.84
CA ALA A 203 1.78 -13.71 0.70
C ALA A 203 2.46 -14.18 -0.60
N LEU A 204 3.79 -14.32 -0.60
CA LEU A 204 4.56 -14.80 -1.72
C LEU A 204 4.14 -16.20 -2.16
N ALA A 205 4.11 -17.16 -1.22
CA ALA A 205 3.77 -18.56 -1.50
C ALA A 205 2.37 -18.68 -2.10
N TRP A 206 1.37 -18.05 -1.46
CA TRP A 206 0.00 -18.01 -1.96
C TRP A 206 -0.10 -17.37 -3.34
N SER A 207 0.62 -16.27 -3.58
CA SER A 207 0.56 -15.56 -4.87
C SER A 207 1.07 -16.41 -6.02
N PHE A 208 2.13 -17.21 -5.80
CA PHE A 208 2.62 -18.11 -6.84
C PHE A 208 1.65 -19.28 -7.08
N ASP A 209 0.92 -19.76 -6.07
CA ASP A 209 -0.12 -20.76 -6.29
C ASP A 209 -1.26 -20.20 -7.15
N GLU A 210 -1.74 -19.01 -6.82
CA GLU A 210 -2.84 -18.35 -7.53
C GLU A 210 -2.47 -18.03 -8.99
N LEU A 211 -1.25 -17.53 -9.21
CA LEU A 211 -0.81 -17.05 -10.53
C LEU A 211 -0.18 -18.12 -11.43
N ASP A 212 0.29 -19.25 -10.89
CA ASP A 212 0.98 -20.31 -11.65
C ASP A 212 0.05 -21.42 -12.17
N SER A 213 -1.15 -21.06 -12.63
CA SER A 213 -2.13 -22.01 -13.17
C SER A 213 -1.65 -22.82 -14.38
N LYS A 214 -0.65 -22.32 -15.13
CA LYS A 214 -0.04 -23.02 -16.29
C LYS A 214 1.31 -23.67 -15.97
N GLY A 215 1.72 -23.67 -14.70
CA GLY A 215 3.03 -24.16 -14.27
C GLY A 215 4.21 -23.31 -14.77
N GLY A 216 5.39 -23.70 -14.28
CA GLY A 216 6.68 -23.03 -14.55
C GLY A 216 7.37 -22.50 -13.31
N PHE A 217 6.70 -22.50 -12.15
CA PHE A 217 7.28 -22.09 -10.87
C PHE A 217 7.11 -23.17 -9.78
N SER A 218 6.82 -24.42 -10.14
CA SER A 218 6.53 -25.51 -9.19
C SER A 218 7.65 -25.72 -8.15
N ALA A 219 8.92 -25.68 -8.58
CA ALA A 219 10.06 -25.81 -7.67
C ALA A 219 10.12 -24.66 -6.65
N PHE A 220 10.01 -23.41 -7.11
CA PHE A 220 10.03 -22.23 -6.25
C PHE A 220 8.81 -22.19 -5.30
N ARG A 221 7.62 -22.55 -5.81
CA ARG A 221 6.41 -22.70 -4.99
C ARG A 221 6.60 -23.69 -3.85
N GLN A 222 7.14 -24.87 -4.16
CA GLN A 222 7.40 -25.89 -3.16
C GLN A 222 8.35 -25.36 -2.09
N GLN A 223 9.47 -24.74 -2.50
CA GLN A 223 10.42 -24.15 -1.57
C GLN A 223 9.81 -23.06 -0.68
N ALA A 224 8.99 -22.16 -1.25
CA ALA A 224 8.30 -21.12 -0.50
C ALA A 224 7.38 -21.73 0.58
N TRP A 225 6.58 -22.75 0.23
CA TRP A 225 5.71 -23.44 1.19
C TRP A 225 6.46 -24.27 2.22
N ASP A 226 7.58 -24.89 1.85
CA ASP A 226 8.43 -25.62 2.79
C ASP A 226 9.01 -24.66 3.83
N GLU A 227 9.44 -23.46 3.41
CA GLU A 227 9.90 -22.42 4.31
C GLU A 227 8.76 -21.86 5.19
N VAL A 228 7.52 -21.75 4.68
CA VAL A 228 6.34 -21.39 5.50
C VAL A 228 6.13 -22.42 6.60
N LYS A 229 6.13 -23.73 6.25
CA LYS A 229 5.89 -24.83 7.21
C LYS A 229 7.00 -24.98 8.24
N ARG A 230 8.22 -24.52 7.93
CA ARG A 230 9.38 -24.61 8.81
C ARG A 230 9.31 -23.61 9.98
N ARG A 231 8.55 -22.52 9.86
CA ARG A 231 8.48 -21.43 10.83
C ARG A 231 7.23 -21.49 11.68
#